data_AF-A0A6L4YPY6-F1
#
_entry.id   AF-A0A6L4YPY6-F1
#
_cell.length_a   1.000
_cell.length_b   1.000
_cell.length_c   1.000
_cell.angle_alpha   90.00
_cell.angle_beta   90.00
_cell.angle_gamma   90.00
#
_symmetry.space_group_name_H-M   'P 1'
#
loop_
_entity.id
_entity.type
_entity.pdbx_description
1 polymer ?
#
loop_
_entity_poly.entity_id
_entity_poly.type
_entity_poly.pdbx_seq_one_letter_code
_entity_poly.pdbx_strand_id
1 'polypeptide(L)'
;MRKKFVLNLAFLLFLNLLIKPFHVLFIDVTWQNTVHAENFGLYFALLNFSFVLNIILDFGITNFNNVNIAQNNHLLTKHFSSLVILKLLLAVVYILLAFVIGLIIQYDFRLMKLMLLL
;
A
#
# COMPACT_ATOMS: atom_id res chain seq x y z
N MET A 1 10.18 31.08 -6.79
CA MET A 1 10.03 29.82 -6.02
C MET A 1 8.70 29.72 -5.27
N ARG A 2 8.26 30.77 -4.53
CA ARG A 2 6.97 30.76 -3.81
C ARG A 2 5.73 30.48 -4.67
N LYS A 3 5.61 31.09 -5.87
CA LYS A 3 4.46 30.84 -6.78
C LYS A 3 4.36 29.38 -7.25
N LYS A 4 5.50 28.73 -7.60
CA LYS A 4 5.54 27.31 -7.98
C LYS A 4 5.19 26.40 -6.81
N PHE A 5 5.67 26.71 -5.60
CA PHE A 5 5.33 25.98 -4.38
C PHE A 5 3.83 26.02 -4.09
N VAL A 6 3.23 27.21 -4.11
CA VAL A 6 1.79 27.39 -3.85
C VAL A 6 0.95 26.65 -4.89
N LEU A 7 1.32 26.70 -6.18
CA LEU A 7 0.61 25.99 -7.23
C LEU A 7 0.70 24.47 -7.08
N ASN A 8 1.88 23.94 -6.74
CA ASN A 8 2.07 22.51 -6.49
C ASN A 8 1.29 22.04 -5.24
N LEU A 9 1.29 22.86 -4.17
CA LEU A 9 0.54 22.56 -2.96
C LEU A 9 -0.97 22.57 -3.24
N ALA A 10 -1.47 23.58 -3.95
CA ALA A 10 -2.87 23.67 -4.33
C ALA A 10 -3.28 22.48 -5.21
N PHE A 11 -2.45 22.09 -6.17
CA PHE A 11 -2.67 20.92 -7.01
C PHE A 11 -2.70 19.61 -6.20
N LEU A 12 -1.76 19.42 -5.27
CA LEU A 12 -1.70 18.24 -4.40
C LEU A 12 -2.94 18.14 -3.51
N LEU A 13 -3.38 19.27 -2.93
CA LEU A 13 -4.59 19.33 -2.12
C LEU A 13 -5.84 19.05 -2.95
N PHE A 14 -5.94 19.66 -4.13
CA PHE A 14 -7.04 19.44 -5.07
C PHE A 14 -7.16 17.96 -5.44
N LEU A 15 -6.05 17.31 -5.82
CA LEU A 15 -6.05 15.87 -6.13
C LEU A 15 -6.47 15.03 -4.92
N ASN A 16 -5.96 15.33 -3.72
CA ASN A 16 -6.35 14.60 -2.51
C ASN A 16 -7.85 14.76 -2.19
N LEU A 17 -8.38 15.97 -2.33
CA LEU A 17 -9.79 16.29 -2.09
C LEU A 17 -10.70 15.75 -3.19
N LEU A 18 -10.18 15.48 -4.38
CA LEU A 18 -10.95 14.84 -5.45
C LEU A 18 -10.96 13.32 -5.26
N ILE A 19 -9.78 12.71 -5.08
CA ILE A 19 -9.62 11.25 -5.08
C ILE A 19 -10.26 10.62 -3.85
N LYS A 20 -10.04 11.16 -2.63
CA LYS A 20 -10.50 10.52 -1.40
C LYS A 20 -12.04 10.48 -1.29
N PRO A 21 -12.77 11.59 -1.48
CA PRO A 21 -14.23 11.56 -1.46
C PRO A 21 -14.79 10.77 -2.63
N PHE A 22 -14.15 10.83 -3.81
CA PHE A 22 -14.60 10.04 -4.96
C PHE A 22 -14.54 8.54 -4.67
N HIS A 23 -13.43 8.07 -4.08
CA HIS A 23 -13.29 6.68 -3.68
C HIS A 23 -14.39 6.25 -2.72
N VAL A 24 -14.60 6.98 -1.63
CA VAL A 24 -15.57 6.60 -0.60
C VAL A 24 -17.01 6.67 -1.13
N LEU A 25 -17.38 7.77 -1.78
CA LEU A 25 -18.77 8.03 -2.17
C LEU A 25 -19.21 7.23 -3.40
N PHE A 26 -18.30 6.98 -4.34
CA PHE A 26 -18.66 6.32 -5.60
C PHE A 26 -18.16 4.88 -5.67
N ILE A 27 -16.94 4.58 -5.21
CA ILE A 27 -16.39 3.22 -5.31
C ILE A 27 -16.92 2.39 -4.13
N ASP A 28 -16.61 2.79 -2.89
CA ASP A 28 -16.92 1.97 -1.71
C ASP A 28 -18.43 1.75 -1.56
N VAL A 29 -19.26 2.80 -1.67
CA VAL A 29 -20.72 2.69 -1.58
C VAL A 29 -21.30 1.79 -2.69
N THR A 30 -20.82 1.91 -3.94
CA THR A 30 -21.33 1.09 -5.06
C THR A 30 -20.99 -0.38 -4.85
N TRP A 31 -19.76 -0.70 -4.45
CA TRP A 31 -19.37 -2.07 -4.17
C TRP A 31 -20.10 -2.63 -2.97
N GLN A 32 -20.22 -1.87 -1.88
CA GLN A 32 -20.96 -2.28 -0.69
C GLN A 32 -22.44 -2.60 -0.99
N ASN A 33 -23.09 -1.82 -1.85
CA ASN A 33 -24.46 -2.08 -2.30
C ASN A 33 -24.57 -3.30 -3.22
N THR A 34 -23.51 -3.60 -3.98
CA THR A 34 -23.48 -4.71 -4.95
C THR A 34 -23.18 -6.06 -4.31
N VAL A 35 -22.21 -6.12 -3.38
CA VAL A 35 -21.76 -7.38 -2.76
C VAL A 35 -22.38 -7.63 -1.37
N HIS A 36 -23.21 -6.69 -0.91
CA HIS A 36 -23.76 -6.60 0.45
C HIS A 36 -22.72 -6.26 1.52
N ALA A 37 -23.20 -5.65 2.61
CA ALA A 37 -22.36 -5.10 3.67
C ALA A 37 -21.47 -6.14 4.37
N GLU A 38 -21.93 -7.37 4.50
CA GLU A 38 -21.17 -8.45 5.14
C GLU A 38 -19.89 -8.79 4.34
N ASN A 39 -20.03 -9.07 3.04
CA ASN A 39 -18.89 -9.41 2.19
C ASN A 39 -17.94 -8.22 2.02
N PHE A 40 -18.48 -7.01 1.89
CA PHE A 40 -17.67 -5.80 1.82
C PHE A 40 -16.90 -5.57 3.13
N GLY A 41 -17.52 -5.81 4.29
CA GLY A 41 -16.87 -5.70 5.59
C GLY A 41 -15.72 -6.69 5.78
N LEU A 42 -15.90 -7.94 5.34
CA LEU A 42 -14.84 -8.96 5.36
C LEU A 42 -13.67 -8.56 4.45
N TYR A 43 -13.95 -8.14 3.22
CA TYR A 43 -12.94 -7.61 2.31
C TYR A 43 -12.20 -6.41 2.92
N PHE A 44 -12.94 -5.44 3.46
CA PHE A 44 -12.38 -4.23 4.03
C PHE A 44 -11.47 -4.53 5.23
N ALA A 45 -11.88 -5.46 6.11
CA ALA A 45 -11.04 -5.89 7.24
C ALA A 45 -9.73 -6.53 6.76
N LEU A 46 -9.80 -7.45 5.79
CA LEU A 46 -8.61 -8.10 5.22
C LEU A 46 -7.70 -7.09 4.48
N LEU A 47 -8.29 -6.19 3.70
CA LEU A 47 -7.55 -5.15 2.98
C LEU A 47 -6.79 -4.25 3.96
N ASN A 48 -7.44 -3.77 5.02
CA ASN A 48 -6.78 -2.95 6.04
C ASN A 48 -5.67 -3.73 6.76
N PHE A 49 -5.89 -5.02 7.02
CA PHE A 49 -4.88 -5.88 7.60
C PHE A 49 -3.65 -6.02 6.68
N SER A 50 -3.84 -6.30 5.38
CA SER A 50 -2.78 -6.28 4.37
C SER A 50 -2.08 -4.91 4.30
N PHE A 51 -2.82 -3.81 4.37
CA PHE A 51 -2.25 -2.45 4.40
C PHE A 51 -1.36 -2.21 5.63
N VAL A 52 -1.73 -2.71 6.80
CA VAL A 52 -0.85 -2.60 7.99
C VAL A 52 0.42 -3.41 7.78
N LEU A 53 0.30 -4.64 7.26
CA LEU A 53 1.46 -5.50 6.98
C LEU A 53 2.38 -4.95 5.90
N ASN A 54 1.91 -4.05 5.02
CA ASN A 54 2.76 -3.41 4.00
C ASN A 54 3.97 -2.67 4.60
N ILE A 55 3.96 -2.29 5.88
CA ILE A 55 5.14 -1.71 6.55
C ILE A 55 6.36 -2.65 6.49
N ILE A 56 6.13 -3.96 6.41
CA ILE A 56 7.18 -4.98 6.30
C ILE A 56 7.86 -4.93 4.92
N LEU A 57 7.11 -4.57 3.88
CA LEU A 57 7.63 -4.45 2.52
C LEU A 57 8.58 -3.26 2.34
N ASP A 58 8.49 -2.28 3.22
CA ASP A 58 9.24 -1.03 3.10
C ASP A 58 9.85 -0.62 4.44
N PHE A 59 10.69 -1.49 5.01
CA PHE A 59 11.38 -1.32 6.30
C PHE A 59 12.34 -0.10 6.34
N GLY A 60 11.85 1.11 6.07
CA GLY A 60 12.59 2.36 5.91
C GLY A 60 13.36 2.52 4.60
N ILE A 61 13.29 1.56 3.69
CA ILE A 61 14.13 1.52 2.47
C ILE A 61 13.83 2.69 1.54
N THR A 62 12.55 3.00 1.32
CA THR A 62 12.17 4.13 0.46
C THR A 62 12.65 5.46 1.05
N ASN A 63 12.57 5.64 2.36
CA ASN A 63 13.08 6.85 3.01
C ASN A 63 14.61 6.95 2.89
N PHE A 64 15.33 5.87 3.16
CA PHE A 64 16.78 5.81 2.99
C PHE A 64 17.21 6.17 1.56
N ASN A 65 16.54 5.60 0.56
CA ASN A 65 16.82 5.89 -0.84
C ASN A 65 16.53 7.34 -1.20
N ASN A 66 15.38 7.88 -0.79
CA ASN A 66 15.01 9.24 -1.11
C ASN A 66 16.03 10.25 -0.56
N VAL A 67 16.51 10.04 0.67
CA VAL A 67 17.55 10.90 1.27
C VAL A 67 18.89 10.73 0.54
N ASN A 68 19.34 9.49 0.33
CA ASN A 68 20.66 9.22 -0.23
C ASN A 68 20.76 9.60 -1.72
N ILE A 69 19.69 9.39 -2.50
CA ILE A 69 19.61 9.79 -3.91
C ILE A 69 19.53 11.32 -4.04
N ALA A 70 18.74 11.99 -3.19
CA ALA A 70 18.65 13.45 -3.20
C ALA A 70 20.01 14.12 -2.90
N GLN A 71 20.86 13.46 -2.11
CA GLN A 71 22.22 13.94 -1.81
C GLN A 71 23.24 13.52 -2.89
N ASN A 72 23.04 12.38 -3.57
CA ASN A 72 24.01 11.80 -4.51
C ASN A 72 23.34 11.28 -5.79
N ASN A 73 22.90 12.18 -6.68
CA ASN A 73 22.14 11.84 -7.89
C ASN A 73 22.84 10.83 -8.84
N HIS A 74 24.18 10.74 -8.82
CA HIS A 74 24.95 9.78 -9.65
C HIS A 74 24.80 8.31 -9.19
N LEU A 75 24.39 8.06 -7.94
CA LEU A 75 24.34 6.70 -7.36
C LEU A 75 23.08 5.89 -7.76
N LEU A 76 22.13 6.52 -8.44
CA LEU A 76 20.85 5.92 -8.84
C LEU A 76 21.01 4.63 -9.64
N THR A 77 21.91 4.61 -10.63
CA THR A 77 22.09 3.46 -11.54
C THR A 77 22.78 2.27 -10.87
N LYS A 78 23.54 2.47 -9.79
CA LYS A 78 24.29 1.41 -9.11
C LYS A 78 23.47 0.68 -8.04
N HIS A 79 22.56 1.37 -7.35
CA HIS A 79 21.79 0.78 -6.25
C HIS A 79 20.41 0.25 -6.66
N PHE A 80 19.91 0.61 -7.84
CA PHE A 80 18.57 0.21 -8.30
C PHE A 80 18.36 -1.30 -8.33
N SER A 81 19.30 -2.07 -8.90
CA SER A 81 19.18 -3.54 -8.99
C SER A 81 19.18 -4.22 -7.62
N SER A 82 19.97 -3.73 -6.66
CA SER A 82 20.02 -4.27 -5.30
C SER A 82 18.73 -3.98 -4.53
N LEU A 83 18.11 -2.82 -4.76
CA LEU A 83 16.82 -2.47 -4.15
C LEU A 83 15.67 -3.35 -4.63
N VAL A 84 15.67 -3.71 -5.92
CA VAL A 84 14.67 -4.64 -6.47
C VAL A 84 14.78 -6.01 -5.81
N ILE A 85 16.01 -6.54 -5.67
CA ILE A 85 16.25 -7.84 -5.01
C ILE A 85 15.81 -7.77 -3.54
N LEU A 86 16.15 -6.69 -2.83
CA LEU A 86 15.74 -6.50 -1.44
C LEU A 86 14.22 -6.44 -1.29
N LYS A 87 13.52 -5.71 -2.18
CA LYS A 87 12.05 -5.65 -2.18
C LYS A 87 11.41 -7.01 -2.47
N LEU A 88 11.98 -7.79 -3.38
CA LEU A 88 11.51 -9.15 -3.66
C LEU A 88 11.69 -10.07 -2.44
N LEU A 89 12.82 -9.98 -1.74
CA LEU A 89 13.04 -10.74 -0.50
C LEU A 89 12.01 -10.34 0.56
N LEU A 90 11.77 -9.05 0.75
CA LEU A 90 10.76 -8.57 1.69
C LEU A 90 9.34 -8.98 1.30
N ALA A 91 9.03 -9.09 0.00
CA ALA A 91 7.76 -9.61 -0.47
C ALA A 91 7.53 -11.07 -0.06
N VAL A 92 8.57 -11.91 -0.13
CA VAL A 92 8.48 -13.29 0.37
C VAL A 92 8.22 -13.31 1.87
N VAL A 93 8.93 -12.48 2.64
CA VAL A 93 8.72 -12.36 4.10
C VAL A 93 7.31 -11.90 4.42
N TYR A 94 6.78 -10.91 3.70
CA TYR A 94 5.41 -10.43 3.84
C TYR A 94 4.39 -11.54 3.59
N ILE A 95 4.51 -12.28 2.50
CA ILE A 95 3.58 -13.38 2.16
C ILE A 95 3.60 -14.45 3.25
N LEU A 96 4.77 -14.84 3.74
CA LEU A 96 4.90 -15.83 4.81
C LEU A 96 4.24 -15.34 6.11
N LEU A 97 4.47 -14.08 6.49
CA LEU A 97 3.87 -13.51 7.69
C LEU A 97 2.36 -13.37 7.58
N ALA A 98 1.86 -12.89 6.43
CA ALA A 98 0.44 -12.84 6.16
C ALA A 98 -0.17 -14.24 6.32
N PHE A 99 0.39 -15.26 5.66
CA PHE A 99 -0.09 -16.64 5.75
C PHE A 99 -0.11 -17.17 7.19
N VAL A 100 0.99 -17.00 7.94
CA VAL A 100 1.08 -17.45 9.34
C VAL A 100 0.03 -16.76 10.22
N ILE A 101 -0.16 -15.44 10.06
CA ILE A 101 -1.16 -14.72 10.86
C ILE A 101 -2.57 -15.17 10.51
N GLY A 102 -2.87 -15.37 9.22
CA GLY A 102 -4.15 -15.93 8.78
C GLY A 102 -4.44 -17.30 9.40
N LEU A 103 -3.42 -18.15 9.57
CA LEU A 103 -3.55 -19.45 10.23
C LEU A 103 -3.81 -19.32 11.73
N ILE A 104 -3.12 -18.39 12.41
CA ILE A 104 -3.30 -18.12 13.84
C ILE A 104 -4.73 -17.62 14.12
N ILE A 105 -5.26 -16.76 13.26
CA ILE A 105 -6.63 -16.23 13.36
C ILE A 105 -7.67 -17.27 12.92
N GLN A 106 -7.24 -18.39 12.31
CA GLN A 106 -8.08 -19.48 11.82
C GLN A 106 -9.03 -19.04 10.69
N TYR A 107 -8.53 -18.24 9.75
CA TYR A 107 -9.30 -17.88 8.56
C TYR A 107 -9.64 -19.10 7.71
N ASP A 108 -10.88 -19.15 7.20
CA ASP A 108 -11.29 -20.19 6.28
C ASP A 108 -10.56 -20.06 4.93
N PHE A 109 -10.63 -21.11 4.11
CA PHE A 109 -9.91 -21.18 2.84
C PHE A 109 -10.21 -20.00 1.91
N ARG A 110 -11.44 -19.46 1.93
CA ARG A 110 -11.81 -18.32 1.07
C ARG A 110 -11.15 -17.03 1.55
N LEU A 111 -11.20 -16.76 2.86
CA LEU A 111 -10.57 -15.58 3.44
C LEU A 111 -9.04 -15.64 3.32
N MET A 112 -8.44 -16.83 3.48
CA MET A 112 -7.01 -17.02 3.26
C MET A 112 -6.61 -16.72 1.81
N LYS A 113 -7.38 -17.21 0.84
CA LYS A 113 -7.14 -16.94 -0.59
C LYS A 113 -7.30 -15.45 -0.91
N LEU A 114 -8.31 -14.80 -0.34
CA LEU A 114 -8.55 -13.38 -0.53
C LEU A 114 -7.42 -12.54 0.08
N MET A 115 -6.95 -12.90 1.28
CA MET A 115 -5.86 -12.19 1.95
C MET A 115 -4.52 -12.34 1.22
N LEU A 116 -4.22 -13.50 0.63
CA LEU A 116 -3.01 -13.68 -0.18
C LEU A 116 -3.06 -12.93 -1.52
N LEU A 117 -4.25 -12.60 -2.00
CA LEU A 117 -4.44 -11.78 -3.19
C LEU A 117 -4.27 -10.28 -2.90
N LEU A 118 -4.58 -9.86 -1.66
CA LEU A 118 -4.55 -8.48 -1.17
C LEU A 118 -3.17 -8.05 -0.65
#